data_AF-A0A954Y9A6-F1
#
_entry.id   AF-A0A954Y9A6-F1
#
_cell.length_a   1.000
_cell.length_b   1.000
_cell.length_c   1.000
_cell.angle_alpha   90.00
_cell.angle_beta   90.00
_cell.angle_gamma   90.00
#
_symmetry.space_group_name_H-M   'P 1'
#
loop_
_entity.id
_entity.type
_entity.pdbx_description
1 polymer ?
#
loop_
_entity_poly.entity_id
_entity_poly.type
_entity_poly.pdbx_seq_one_letter_code
_entity_poly.pdbx_strand_id
1 'polypeptide(L)'
;LAYNLIRTVMAQAAARRAIPPRTISFKGTLQLLGEFQRLIDYQEHRGPTHRRAIYEHLLDAIASQRVANRPDRFEPRLLKRRPKHFAFLRKPRHVIKDEMRKGVR
;
A
#
# COMPACT_ATOMS: atom_id res chain seq x y z
N LEU A 1 -17.82 1.12 2.31
CA LEU A 1 -17.84 0.20 1.14
C LEU A 1 -16.60 0.35 0.23
N ALA A 2 -16.23 1.57 -0.18
CA ALA A 2 -15.15 1.81 -1.16
C ALA A 2 -13.76 1.23 -0.80
N TYR A 3 -13.38 1.21 0.48
CA TYR A 3 -12.07 0.67 0.91
C TYR A 3 -11.87 -0.79 0.49
N ASN A 4 -12.86 -1.65 0.76
CA ASN A 4 -12.78 -3.07 0.43
C ASN A 4 -12.70 -3.28 -1.08
N LEU A 5 -13.44 -2.50 -1.86
CA LEU A 5 -13.38 -2.54 -3.32
C LEU A 5 -11.96 -2.24 -3.83
N ILE A 6 -11.36 -1.14 -3.37
CA ILE A 6 -9.98 -0.77 -3.75
C ILE A 6 -9.01 -1.88 -3.35
N ARG A 7 -9.15 -2.45 -2.15
CA ARG A 7 -8.30 -3.57 -1.69
C ARG A 7 -8.45 -4.82 -2.55
N THR A 8 -9.65 -5.13 -3.02
CA THR A 8 -9.88 -6.24 -3.96
C THR A 8 -9.20 -6.00 -5.29
N VAL A 9 -9.31 -4.78 -5.86
CA VAL A 9 -8.62 -4.42 -7.11
C VAL A 9 -7.09 -4.50 -6.94
N MET A 10 -6.56 -4.00 -5.82
CA MET A 10 -5.15 -4.16 -5.47
C MET A 10 -4.75 -5.64 -5.38
N ALA A 11 -5.58 -6.50 -4.78
CA ALA A 11 -5.31 -7.92 -4.67
C ALA A 11 -5.30 -8.62 -6.04
N GLN A 12 -6.18 -8.24 -6.95
CA GLN A 12 -6.19 -8.75 -8.33
C GLN A 12 -4.93 -8.32 -9.10
N ALA A 13 -4.54 -7.04 -9.01
CA ALA A 13 -3.31 -6.53 -9.60
C ALA A 13 -2.07 -7.26 -9.05
N ALA A 14 -2.05 -7.48 -7.72
CA ALA A 14 -0.99 -8.19 -7.03
C ALA A 14 -0.87 -9.65 -7.48
N ALA A 15 -2.00 -10.36 -7.60
CA ALA A 15 -2.06 -11.74 -8.07
C ALA A 15 -1.54 -11.86 -9.52
N ARG A 16 -1.89 -10.92 -10.40
CA ARG A 16 -1.42 -10.91 -11.81
C ARG A 16 0.10 -10.79 -11.94
N ARG A 17 0.76 -10.07 -11.05
CA ARG A 17 2.23 -9.88 -11.07
C ARG A 17 2.97 -10.71 -10.02
N ALA A 18 2.28 -11.64 -9.35
CA ALA A 18 2.83 -12.47 -8.28
C ALA A 18 3.57 -11.67 -7.17
N ILE A 19 3.04 -10.50 -6.79
CA ILE A 19 3.60 -9.66 -5.73
C ILE A 19 2.68 -9.64 -4.50
N PRO A 20 3.19 -9.34 -3.30
CA PRO A 20 2.34 -9.20 -2.12
C PRO A 20 1.43 -7.95 -2.24
N PRO A 21 0.11 -8.03 -2.00
CA PRO A 21 -0.81 -6.90 -2.12
C PRO A 21 -0.44 -5.68 -1.28
N ARG A 22 0.18 -5.91 -0.11
CA ARG A 22 0.67 -4.87 0.79
C ARG A 22 1.80 -4.01 0.22
N THR A 23 2.43 -4.45 -0.87
CA THR A 23 3.49 -3.70 -1.55
C THR A 23 2.94 -2.68 -2.55
N ILE A 24 1.64 -2.71 -2.86
CA ILE A 24 0.99 -1.78 -3.77
C ILE A 24 0.53 -0.53 -3.00
N SER A 25 0.73 0.64 -3.61
CA SER A 25 0.32 1.93 -3.07
C SER A 25 -1.18 2.10 -3.12
N PHE A 26 -1.83 2.22 -1.96
CA PHE A 26 -3.26 2.53 -1.90
C PHE A 26 -3.58 3.90 -2.54
N LYS A 27 -2.77 4.93 -2.25
CA LYS A 27 -2.93 6.26 -2.85
C LYS A 27 -2.72 6.23 -4.37
N GLY A 28 -1.69 5.50 -4.84
CA GLY A 28 -1.45 5.34 -6.27
C GLY A 28 -2.60 4.61 -6.97
N THR A 29 -3.18 3.60 -6.31
CA THR A 29 -4.37 2.89 -6.81
C THR A 29 -5.57 3.84 -6.95
N LEU A 30 -5.83 4.70 -5.95
CA LEU A 30 -6.90 5.70 -6.01
C LEU A 30 -6.72 6.67 -7.19
N GLN A 31 -5.50 7.14 -7.42
CA GLN A 31 -5.21 8.05 -8.54
C GLN A 31 -5.46 7.36 -9.88
N LEU A 32 -4.94 6.15 -10.07
CA LEU A 32 -5.15 5.38 -11.30
C LEU A 32 -6.63 5.07 -11.56
N LEU A 33 -7.39 4.72 -10.53
CA LEU A 33 -8.84 4.51 -10.68
C LEU A 33 -9.55 5.77 -11.19
N GLY A 34 -9.19 6.95 -10.66
CA GLY A 34 -9.76 8.21 -11.10
C GLY A 34 -9.37 8.60 -12.53
N GLU A 35 -8.15 8.28 -12.97
CA GLU A 35 -7.74 8.55 -14.35
C GLU A 35 -8.37 7.58 -15.35
N PHE A 36 -8.44 6.29 -15.01
CA PHE A 36 -9.05 5.28 -15.87
C PHE A 36 -10.57 5.43 -15.97
N GLN A 37 -11.24 5.96 -14.94
CA GLN A 37 -12.66 6.30 -15.03
C GLN A 37 -12.93 7.23 -16.23
N ARG A 38 -12.10 8.27 -16.42
CA ARG A 38 -12.24 9.20 -17.55
C ARG A 38 -12.08 8.51 -18.90
N LEU A 39 -11.19 7.53 -18.99
CA LEU A 39 -10.97 6.74 -20.21
C LEU A 39 -12.16 5.81 -20.52
N ILE A 40 -12.76 5.22 -19.48
CA ILE A 40 -13.94 4.36 -19.61
C ILE A 40 -15.15 5.19 -20.04
N ASP A 41 -15.37 6.34 -19.41
CA ASP A 41 -16.49 7.25 -19.72
C ASP A 41 -16.43 7.76 -21.17
N TYR A 42 -15.24 8.08 -21.68
CA TYR A 42 -15.06 8.57 -23.05
C TYR A 42 -15.26 7.49 -24.13
N GLN A 43 -15.21 6.20 -23.77
CA GLN A 43 -15.20 5.08 -24.72
C GLN A 43 -16.42 4.16 -24.54
N GLU A 44 -17.54 4.70 -24.06
CA GLU A 44 -18.73 3.96 -23.65
C GLU A 44 -19.27 3.00 -24.73
N HIS A 45 -19.11 3.36 -26.01
CA HIS A 45 -19.64 2.63 -27.18
C HIS A 45 -18.78 1.47 -27.69
N ARG A 46 -17.57 1.22 -27.15
CA ARG A 46 -16.63 0.22 -27.70
C ARG A 46 -16.88 -1.23 -27.25
N GLY A 47 -17.97 -1.48 -26.54
CA GLY A 47 -18.42 -2.81 -26.15
C GLY A 47 -17.60 -3.50 -25.04
N PRO A 48 -18.00 -4.73 -24.63
CA PRO A 48 -17.47 -5.39 -23.43
C PRO A 48 -16.00 -5.82 -23.52
N THR A 49 -15.54 -6.25 -24.70
CA THR A 49 -14.15 -6.70 -24.93
C THR A 49 -13.15 -5.57 -24.72
N HIS A 50 -13.48 -4.37 -25.20
CA HIS A 50 -12.63 -3.19 -25.02
C HIS A 50 -12.54 -2.77 -23.55
N ARG A 51 -13.67 -2.78 -22.82
CA ARG A 51 -13.70 -2.50 -21.38
C ARG A 51 -12.82 -3.48 -20.60
N ARG A 52 -12.82 -4.75 -20.98
CA ARG A 52 -11.95 -5.76 -20.37
C ARG A 52 -10.47 -5.46 -20.61
N ALA A 53 -10.09 -5.09 -21.83
CA ALA A 53 -8.70 -4.71 -22.14
C ALA A 53 -8.22 -3.50 -21.32
N ILE A 54 -9.06 -2.46 -21.21
CA ILE A 54 -8.76 -1.29 -20.36
C ILE A 54 -8.58 -1.70 -18.89
N TYR A 55 -9.46 -2.58 -18.39
CA TYR A 55 -9.36 -3.08 -17.02
C TYR A 55 -8.06 -3.87 -16.78
N GLU A 56 -7.63 -4.68 -17.74
CA GLU A 56 -6.36 -5.40 -17.65
C GLU A 56 -5.16 -4.44 -17.61
N HIS A 57 -5.17 -3.38 -18.43
CA HIS A 57 -4.16 -2.33 -18.37
C HIS A 57 -4.16 -1.57 -17.05
N LEU A 58 -5.34 -1.30 -16.47
CA LEU A 58 -5.46 -0.70 -15.14
C LEU A 58 -4.79 -1.58 -14.08
N LEU A 59 -5.05 -2.89 -14.09
CA LEU A 59 -4.44 -3.81 -13.13
C LEU A 59 -2.91 -3.84 -13.26
N ASP A 60 -2.39 -3.79 -14.48
CA ASP A 60 -0.94 -3.73 -14.72
C ASP A 60 -0.33 -2.41 -14.23
N ALA A 61 -1.00 -1.28 -14.46
CA ALA A 61 -0.58 0.01 -13.93
C ALA A 61 -0.61 0.04 -12.40
N ILE A 62 -1.64 -0.52 -11.77
CA ILE A 62 -1.73 -0.61 -10.30
C ILE A 62 -0.58 -1.45 -9.74
N ALA A 63 -0.27 -2.58 -10.37
CA ALA A 63 0.83 -3.44 -9.90
C ALA A 63 2.21 -2.77 -10.00
N SER A 64 2.39 -1.79 -10.90
CA SER A 64 3.64 -1.02 -11.01
C SER A 64 3.79 0.04 -9.91
N GLN A 65 2.69 0.48 -9.28
CA GLN A 65 2.68 1.48 -8.20
C GLN A 65 3.12 0.88 -6.85
N ARG A 66 4.39 0.50 -6.75
CA ARG A 66 4.92 -0.10 -5.52
C ARG A 66 5.28 0.94 -4.47
N VAL A 67 4.97 0.65 -3.21
CA VAL A 67 5.46 1.42 -2.06
C VAL A 67 6.92 1.06 -1.83
N ALA A 68 7.78 2.07 -1.72
CA ALA A 68 9.19 1.86 -1.39
C ALA A 68 9.36 1.20 -0.01
N ASN A 69 10.29 0.25 0.10
CA ASN A 69 10.73 -0.27 1.38
C ASN A 69 11.43 0.86 2.15
N ARG A 70 10.92 1.21 3.34
CA ARG A 70 11.53 2.18 4.25
C ARG A 70 11.89 1.49 5.56
N PRO A 71 12.90 0.59 5.55
CA PRO A 71 13.24 -0.23 6.71
C PRO A 71 13.66 0.62 7.92
N ASP A 72 14.15 1.84 7.70
CA ASP A 72 14.58 2.74 8.78
C ASP A 72 13.42 3.54 9.42
N ARG A 73 12.21 3.44 8.88
CA ARG A 73 11.04 4.21 9.32
C ARG A 73 10.18 3.42 10.31
N PHE A 74 10.79 2.97 11.39
CA PHE A 74 10.09 2.47 12.57
C PHE A 74 10.51 3.26 13.81
N GLU A 75 9.62 3.33 14.81
CA GLU A 75 9.87 3.97 16.09
C GLU A 75 9.61 2.98 17.24
N PRO A 76 10.44 2.97 18.29
CA PRO A 76 10.17 2.17 19.48
C PRO A 76 8.83 2.56 20.11
N ARG A 77 8.00 1.56 20.45
CA ARG A 77 6.72 1.79 21.14
C ARG A 77 6.94 1.98 22.65
N LEU A 78 7.69 3.02 23.00
CA LEU A 78 8.11 3.36 24.36
C LEU A 78 7.73 4.79 24.74
N LEU A 79 7.47 5.05 26.02
CA LEU A 79 7.00 6.33 26.53
C LEU A 79 8.14 7.15 27.13
N LYS A 80 8.16 8.47 26.88
CA LYS A 80 9.19 9.34 27.48
C LYS A 80 8.90 9.72 28.93
N ARG A 81 7.64 9.92 29.32
CA ARG A 81 7.29 10.51 30.64
C ARG A 81 5.99 10.02 31.29
N ARG A 82 4.87 9.94 30.57
CA ARG A 82 3.57 9.62 31.19
C ARG A 82 3.33 8.11 31.32
N PRO A 83 2.68 7.61 32.38
CA PRO A 83 2.26 6.21 32.45
C PRO A 83 1.08 5.96 31.52
N LYS A 84 1.30 5.09 30.53
CA LYS A 84 0.29 4.25 29.86
C LYS A 84 0.84 2.81 29.90
N HIS A 85 0.11 1.82 29.40
CA HIS A 85 0.53 0.41 29.32
C HIS A 85 1.70 0.14 28.35
N PHE A 86 2.76 0.97 28.35
CA PHE A 86 3.98 0.79 27.56
C PHE A 86 5.21 1.08 28.43
N ALA A 87 6.32 0.40 28.14
CA ALA A 87 7.58 0.61 28.84
C ALA A 87 8.18 2.01 28.57
N PHE A 88 9.06 2.47 29.47
CA PHE A 88 9.71 3.77 29.35
C PHE A 88 10.89 3.75 28.37
N LEU A 89 11.06 4.85 27.62
CA LEU A 89 12.21 5.11 26.77
C LEU A 89 13.39 5.55 27.65
N ARG A 90 14.18 4.57 28.13
CA ARG A 90 15.33 4.78 29.02
C ARG A 90 16.65 5.06 28.30
N LYS A 91 16.77 4.67 27.04
CA LYS A 91 17.96 4.91 26.21
C LYS A 91 17.62 5.87 25.05
N PRO A 92 18.61 6.53 24.44
CA PRO A 92 18.40 7.29 23.20
C PRO A 92 17.74 6.41 22.12
N ARG A 93 16.88 7.01 21.29
CA ARG A 93 16.10 6.27 20.28
C ARG A 93 16.96 5.46 19.32
N HIS A 94 18.12 5.98 18.91
CA HIS A 94 19.00 5.29 17.97
C HIS A 94 19.53 3.97 18.57
N VAL A 95 19.84 3.94 19.87
CA VAL A 95 20.29 2.73 20.58
C VAL A 95 19.18 1.69 20.62
N ILE A 96 17.96 2.09 20.99
CA ILE A 96 16.82 1.16 21.03
C ILE A 96 16.48 0.63 19.62
N LYS A 97 16.55 1.48 18.58
CA LYS A 97 16.32 1.04 17.20
C LYS A 97 17.34 -0.01 16.76
N ASP A 98 18.61 0.14 17.15
CA ASP A 98 19.65 -0.85 16.88
C ASP A 98 19.39 -2.17 17.63
N GLU A 99 19.00 -2.11 18.91
CA GLU A 99 18.60 -3.29 19.70
C GLU A 99 17.40 -4.02 19.08
N MET A 100 16.36 -3.29 18.66
CA MET A 100 15.19 -3.84 17.97
C MET A 100 15.56 -4.48 16.62
N ARG A 101 16.51 -3.88 15.88
CA ARG A 101 17.00 -4.44 14.61
C ARG A 101 17.76 -5.75 14.82
N LYS A 102 18.46 -5.88 15.95
CA LYS A 102 19.17 -7.10 16.38
C LYS A 102 18.25 -8.21 16.91
N GLY A 103 16.94 -7.96 17.02
CA GLY A 103 15.96 -8.95 17.46
C GLY A 103 15.94 -9.19 18.97
N VAL A 104 16.60 -8.33 19.75
CA VAL A 104 16.56 -8.42 21.22
C VAL A 104 15.22 -7.87 21.68
N ARG A 105 14.37 -8.76 22.21
CA ARG A 105 13.08 -8.42 22.82
C ARG A 105 13.26 -7.89 24.23
#